data_AF-A0A4R1PWE7-F1
#
_entry.id   AF-A0A4R1PWE7-F1
#
_cell.length_a   1.000
_cell.length_b   1.000
_cell.length_c   1.000
_cell.angle_alpha   90.00
_cell.angle_beta   90.00
_cell.angle_gamma   90.00
#
_symmetry.space_group_name_H-M   'P 1'
#
loop_
_entity.id
_entity.type
_entity.pdbx_description
1 polymer ?
#
loop_
_entity_poly.entity_id
_entity_poly.type
_entity_poly.pdbx_seq_one_letter_code
_entity_poly.pdbx_strand_id
1 'polypeptide(L)'
;MRYPSPIFSVLADKVCARDYIAKTVGSQYLPTRYLVCEQVTVETFETLPDSFAMKANHSAGQVILVVDKHQENLQRLAQTANTWLKKDYSRTFREKHYASIQPRIIFEKALLSNGKPPDDYKFNVFNGETGSPPYVFIQVMQGRFENLTQNLFLEDWSAAPFNRVEKKPSTDPHLAYPPKELPEMLDIAKRLAAPFSYLRVDLYLYDGKIYVGELTFTPAAGEFKLSPPEWDLILGRKFGWPEKLPSA
;
A
#
# COMPACT_ATOMS: atom_id res chain seq x y z
N MET A 1 -10.32 -16.09 2.55
CA MET A 1 -11.48 -15.34 3.11
C MET A 1 -12.73 -15.65 2.27
N ARG A 2 -13.69 -16.46 2.76
CA ARG A 2 -14.83 -16.92 1.93
C ARG A 2 -15.85 -15.80 1.66
N TYR A 3 -16.02 -14.90 2.63
CA TYR A 3 -16.86 -13.69 2.57
C TYR A 3 -16.11 -12.55 3.28
N PRO A 4 -15.46 -11.63 2.55
CA PRO A 4 -14.81 -10.49 3.17
C PRO A 4 -15.86 -9.58 3.81
N SER A 5 -15.51 -8.99 4.96
CA SER A 5 -16.34 -7.93 5.52
C SER A 5 -16.45 -6.75 4.55
N PRO A 6 -17.61 -6.10 4.41
CA PRO A 6 -17.78 -4.96 3.51
C PRO A 6 -16.77 -3.84 3.75
N ILE A 7 -16.33 -3.65 4.99
CA ILE A 7 -15.33 -2.63 5.35
C ILE A 7 -14.00 -2.83 4.60
N PHE A 8 -13.63 -4.07 4.24
CA PHE A 8 -12.40 -4.34 3.50
C PHE A 8 -12.44 -3.76 2.10
N SER A 9 -13.61 -3.72 1.46
CA SER A 9 -13.77 -3.06 0.16
C SER A 9 -13.62 -1.55 0.29
N VAL A 10 -14.23 -0.95 1.32
CA VAL A 10 -14.12 0.49 1.59
C VAL A 10 -12.66 0.90 1.83
N LEU A 11 -11.92 0.08 2.57
CA LEU A 11 -10.53 0.37 2.95
C LEU A 11 -9.50 -0.03 1.89
N ALA A 12 -9.83 -0.96 0.98
CA ALA A 12 -9.00 -1.25 -0.19
C ALA A 12 -9.23 -0.27 -1.36
N ASP A 13 -10.38 0.42 -1.39
CA ASP A 13 -10.64 1.51 -2.33
C ASP A 13 -9.77 2.72 -1.98
N LYS A 14 -8.77 3.02 -2.81
CA LYS A 14 -7.84 4.14 -2.59
C LYS A 14 -8.51 5.51 -2.50
N VAL A 15 -9.76 5.64 -2.98
CA VAL A 15 -10.55 6.86 -2.81
C VAL A 15 -11.23 6.87 -1.45
N CYS A 16 -11.97 5.80 -1.11
CA CYS A 16 -12.76 5.73 0.12
C CYS A 16 -11.90 5.57 1.39
N ALA A 17 -10.77 4.88 1.30
CA ALA A 17 -9.83 4.68 2.40
C ALA A 17 -9.29 6.00 2.98
N ARG A 18 -9.28 7.06 2.18
CA ARG A 18 -8.80 8.39 2.58
C ARG A 18 -9.58 8.95 3.77
N ASP A 19 -10.89 8.71 3.84
CA ASP A 19 -11.71 9.18 4.96
C ASP A 19 -11.34 8.46 6.26
N TYR A 20 -11.10 7.15 6.19
CA TYR A 20 -10.64 6.37 7.33
C TYR A 20 -9.25 6.83 7.81
N ILE A 21 -8.32 7.06 6.89
CA ILE A 21 -6.97 7.56 7.20
C ILE A 21 -7.04 8.94 7.84
N ALA A 22 -7.80 9.86 7.26
CA ALA A 22 -7.95 11.22 7.77
C ALA A 22 -8.57 11.25 9.18
N LYS A 23 -9.58 10.42 9.43
CA LYS A 23 -10.20 10.30 10.76
C LYS A 23 -9.30 9.65 11.80
N THR A 24 -8.47 8.68 11.38
CA THR A 24 -7.68 7.85 12.32
C THR A 24 -6.34 8.50 12.68
N VAL A 25 -5.62 9.01 11.68
CA VAL A 25 -4.26 9.57 11.87
C VAL A 25 -4.14 11.03 11.43
N GLY A 26 -5.06 11.52 10.59
CA GLY A 26 -5.08 12.90 10.12
C GLY A 26 -4.82 13.03 8.62
N SER A 27 -5.37 14.08 8.01
CA SER A 27 -5.29 14.30 6.56
C SER A 27 -3.90 14.69 6.06
N GLN A 28 -3.00 15.12 6.95
CA GLN A 28 -1.62 15.45 6.61
C GLN A 28 -0.82 14.25 6.09
N TYR A 29 -1.22 13.03 6.44
CA TYR A 29 -0.60 11.79 5.96
C TYR A 29 -1.16 11.31 4.62
N LEU A 30 -2.03 12.08 3.96
CA LEU A 30 -2.54 11.74 2.64
C LEU A 30 -1.82 12.56 1.55
N PRO A 31 -1.40 11.93 0.44
CA PRO A 31 -0.94 12.68 -0.72
C PRO A 31 -2.04 13.64 -1.20
N THR A 32 -1.63 14.81 -1.69
CA THR A 32 -2.56 15.76 -2.32
C THR A 32 -3.28 15.07 -3.47
N ARG A 33 -4.61 15.09 -3.44
CA ARG A 33 -5.46 14.54 -4.50
C ARG A 33 -5.84 15.66 -5.45
N TYR A 34 -5.56 15.49 -6.73
CA TYR A 34 -5.91 16.44 -7.78
C TYR A 34 -7.29 16.14 -8.37
N LEU A 35 -7.53 14.89 -8.76
CA LEU A 35 -8.75 14.51 -9.46
C LEU A 35 -9.12 13.05 -9.17
N VAL A 36 -10.42 12.76 -9.22
CA VAL A 36 -10.95 11.40 -9.32
C VAL A 36 -11.96 11.39 -10.45
N CYS A 37 -11.87 10.42 -11.36
CA CYS A 37 -12.80 10.31 -12.47
C CYS A 37 -13.10 8.86 -12.85
N GLU A 38 -14.23 8.66 -13.52
CA GLU A 38 -14.70 7.37 -14.04
C GLU A 38 -14.35 7.17 -15.52
N GLN A 39 -13.72 8.18 -16.13
CA GLN A 39 -13.20 8.14 -17.48
C GLN A 39 -12.02 9.11 -17.58
N VAL A 40 -10.97 8.70 -18.29
CA VAL A 40 -9.82 9.56 -18.57
C VAL A 40 -9.80 9.90 -20.05
N THR A 41 -9.71 11.18 -20.37
CA THR A 41 -9.58 11.71 -21.73
C THR A 41 -8.30 12.52 -21.83
N VAL A 42 -7.95 13.05 -23.01
CA VAL A 42 -6.75 13.88 -23.14
C VAL A 42 -6.93 15.20 -22.38
N GLU A 43 -8.15 15.73 -22.43
CA GLU A 43 -8.62 16.94 -21.75
C GLU A 43 -8.53 16.81 -20.23
N THR A 44 -8.64 15.58 -19.69
CA THR A 44 -8.42 15.31 -18.26
C THR A 44 -7.04 15.80 -17.80
N PHE A 45 -6.00 15.65 -18.63
CA PHE A 45 -4.62 16.03 -18.27
C PHE A 45 -4.37 17.54 -18.32
N GLU A 46 -5.24 18.32 -18.96
CA GLU A 46 -5.13 19.79 -19.00
C GLU A 46 -5.36 20.39 -17.62
N THR A 47 -6.20 19.76 -16.81
CA THR A 47 -6.52 20.19 -15.43
C THR A 47 -5.49 19.77 -14.40
N LEU A 48 -4.56 18.87 -14.77
CA LEU A 48 -3.56 18.32 -13.88
C LEU A 48 -2.25 19.13 -13.94
N PRO A 49 -1.46 19.17 -12.85
CA PRO A 49 -0.09 19.68 -12.91
C PRO A 49 0.78 18.82 -13.85
N ASP A 50 2.00 19.28 -14.12
CA ASP A 50 2.92 18.60 -15.04
C ASP A 50 3.37 17.23 -14.54
N SER A 51 3.34 17.00 -13.22
CA SER A 51 3.66 15.72 -12.59
C SER A 51 2.53 15.20 -11.70
N PHE A 52 2.25 13.90 -11.80
CA PHE A 52 1.22 13.25 -11.00
C PHE A 52 1.41 11.73 -10.95
N ALA A 53 0.85 11.11 -9.91
CA ALA A 53 0.64 9.68 -9.86
C ALA A 53 -0.78 9.36 -10.34
N MET A 54 -0.90 8.57 -11.40
CA MET A 54 -2.17 8.03 -11.91
C MET A 54 -2.36 6.62 -11.38
N LYS A 55 -3.42 6.37 -10.61
CA LYS A 55 -3.68 5.08 -9.96
C LYS A 55 -5.11 4.61 -10.21
N ALA A 56 -5.31 3.32 -10.39
CA ALA A 56 -6.65 2.73 -10.25
C ALA A 56 -6.96 2.52 -8.76
N ASN A 57 -8.17 2.88 -8.35
CA ASN A 57 -8.57 2.78 -6.93
C ASN A 57 -8.88 1.35 -6.46
N HIS A 58 -9.23 0.46 -7.40
CA HIS A 58 -9.86 -0.84 -7.18
C HIS A 58 -8.92 -2.02 -7.43
N SER A 59 -7.60 -1.80 -7.37
CA SER A 59 -6.60 -2.80 -7.72
C SER A 59 -5.24 -2.50 -7.08
N ALA A 60 -4.35 -3.48 -7.02
CA ALA A 60 -2.94 -3.26 -6.72
C ALA A 60 -2.08 -3.26 -8.00
N GLY A 61 -0.97 -2.53 -7.96
CA GLY A 61 0.03 -2.50 -9.05
C GLY A 61 -0.34 -1.67 -10.30
N GLN A 62 -1.57 -1.16 -10.40
CA GLN A 62 -1.99 -0.25 -11.47
C GLN A 62 -1.67 1.20 -11.08
N VAL A 63 -0.41 1.58 -11.28
CA VAL A 63 0.12 2.92 -11.01
C VAL A 63 1.07 3.34 -12.12
N ILE A 64 0.96 4.59 -12.57
CA ILE A 64 1.93 5.26 -13.43
C ILE A 64 2.35 6.55 -12.74
N LEU A 65 3.65 6.79 -12.66
CA LEU A 65 4.22 8.05 -12.19
C LEU A 65 4.62 8.87 -13.41
N VAL A 66 3.96 10.01 -13.59
CA VAL A 66 4.28 10.98 -14.64
C VAL A 66 5.17 12.05 -14.01
N VAL A 67 6.41 12.16 -14.47
CA VAL A 67 7.39 13.17 -14.00
C VAL A 67 7.21 14.48 -14.75
N ASP A 68 6.89 14.40 -16.05
CA ASP A 68 6.56 15.54 -16.90
C ASP A 68 5.58 15.07 -17.99
N LYS A 69 4.32 15.51 -17.92
CA LYS A 69 3.26 15.13 -18.85
C LYS A 69 3.54 15.57 -20.30
N HIS A 70 4.41 16.55 -20.52
CA HIS A 70 4.79 17.00 -21.86
C HIS A 70 5.73 16.03 -22.58
N GLN A 71 6.34 15.09 -21.85
CA GLN A 71 7.16 14.00 -22.40
C GLN A 71 6.37 12.71 -22.59
N GLU A 72 5.08 12.71 -22.23
CA GLU A 72 4.24 11.50 -22.24
C GLU A 72 3.33 11.44 -23.46
N ASN A 73 2.94 10.23 -23.84
CA ASN A 73 1.85 10.03 -24.79
C ASN A 73 0.50 10.02 -24.05
N LEU A 74 -0.15 11.18 -23.98
CA LEU A 74 -1.40 11.37 -23.23
C LEU A 74 -2.53 10.47 -23.73
N GLN A 75 -2.63 10.22 -25.04
CA GLN A 75 -3.61 9.29 -25.60
C GLN A 75 -3.38 7.86 -25.06
N ARG A 76 -2.12 7.41 -25.00
CA ARG A 76 -1.78 6.09 -24.45
C ARG A 76 -2.03 6.02 -22.94
N LEU A 77 -1.76 7.09 -22.19
CA LEU A 77 -2.08 7.15 -20.76
C LEU A 77 -3.60 7.04 -20.53
N ALA A 78 -4.41 7.79 -21.29
CA ALA A 78 -5.87 7.70 -21.23
C ALA A 78 -6.37 6.28 -21.59
N GLN A 79 -5.85 5.68 -22.66
CA GLN A 79 -6.20 4.31 -23.05
C GLN A 79 -5.85 3.30 -21.94
N THR A 80 -4.68 3.46 -21.31
CA THR A 80 -4.23 2.60 -20.21
C THR A 80 -5.16 2.71 -19.02
N ALA A 81 -5.47 3.93 -18.58
CA ALA A 81 -6.41 4.21 -17.51
C ALA A 81 -7.80 3.60 -17.78
N ASN A 82 -8.37 3.83 -18.96
CA ASN A 82 -9.67 3.28 -19.31
C ASN A 82 -9.65 1.75 -19.47
N THR A 83 -8.49 1.15 -19.78
CA THR A 83 -8.33 -0.30 -19.76
C THR A 83 -8.33 -0.84 -18.33
N TRP A 84 -7.69 -0.14 -17.38
CA TRP A 84 -7.74 -0.50 -15.97
C TRP A 84 -9.16 -0.48 -15.43
N LEU A 85 -9.95 0.56 -15.75
CA LEU A 85 -11.35 0.69 -15.34
C LEU A 85 -12.26 -0.48 -15.76
N LYS A 86 -11.87 -1.25 -16.79
CA LYS A 86 -12.63 -2.41 -17.28
C LYS A 86 -12.20 -3.73 -16.64
N LYS A 87 -11.16 -3.75 -15.79
CA LYS A 87 -10.62 -4.98 -15.20
C LYS A 87 -11.33 -5.31 -13.89
N ASP A 88 -11.80 -6.55 -13.79
CA ASP A 88 -12.23 -7.12 -12.51
C ASP A 88 -11.03 -7.72 -11.77
N TYR A 89 -10.37 -6.89 -10.97
CA TYR A 89 -9.19 -7.28 -10.19
C TYR A 89 -9.50 -8.44 -9.22
N SER A 90 -10.71 -8.45 -8.66
CA SER A 90 -11.16 -9.46 -7.70
C SER A 90 -11.16 -10.87 -8.30
N ARG A 91 -11.50 -11.00 -9.59
CA ARG A 91 -11.47 -12.29 -10.30
C ARG A 91 -10.06 -12.69 -10.70
N THR A 92 -9.25 -11.75 -11.14
CA THR A 92 -7.88 -12.04 -11.59
C THR A 92 -7.02 -12.62 -10.46
N PHE A 93 -7.08 -12.01 -9.27
CA PHE A 93 -6.23 -12.38 -8.13
C PHE A 93 -6.99 -13.10 -7.01
N ARG A 94 -8.28 -13.39 -7.21
CA ARG A 94 -9.18 -14.05 -6.22
C ARG A 94 -9.34 -13.26 -4.91
N GLU A 95 -9.11 -11.95 -4.98
CA GLU A 95 -9.22 -11.02 -3.86
C GLU A 95 -10.62 -10.38 -3.83
N LYS A 96 -11.59 -11.14 -3.30
CA LYS A 96 -13.02 -10.78 -3.30
C LYS A 96 -13.34 -9.40 -2.73
N HIS A 97 -12.49 -8.86 -1.85
CA HIS A 97 -12.72 -7.54 -1.24
C HIS A 97 -12.58 -6.39 -2.25
N TYR A 98 -11.98 -6.60 -3.44
CA TYR A 98 -12.02 -5.62 -4.53
C TYR A 98 -13.34 -5.63 -5.32
N ALA A 99 -14.19 -6.65 -5.18
CA ALA A 99 -15.32 -6.89 -6.09
C ALA A 99 -16.44 -5.82 -6.03
N SER A 100 -16.59 -5.15 -4.89
CA SER A 100 -17.64 -4.13 -4.70
C SER A 100 -17.14 -2.69 -4.91
N ILE A 101 -15.86 -2.52 -5.26
CA ILE A 101 -15.28 -1.19 -5.44
C ILE A 101 -15.64 -0.67 -6.84
N GLN A 102 -16.30 0.49 -6.89
CA GLN A 102 -16.56 1.19 -8.14
C GLN A 102 -15.23 1.61 -8.79
N PRO A 103 -14.91 1.13 -10.01
CA PRO A 103 -13.67 1.49 -10.68
C PRO A 103 -13.59 2.98 -11.00
N ARG A 104 -12.53 3.62 -10.49
CA ARG A 104 -12.18 5.02 -10.73
C ARG A 104 -10.66 5.16 -10.89
N ILE A 105 -10.25 6.23 -11.56
CA ILE A 105 -8.86 6.68 -11.59
C ILE A 105 -8.71 7.84 -10.64
N ILE A 106 -7.69 7.77 -9.79
CA ILE A 106 -7.28 8.85 -8.89
C ILE A 106 -5.94 9.41 -9.37
N PHE A 107 -5.87 10.73 -9.42
CA PHE A 107 -4.66 11.50 -9.69
C PHE A 107 -4.21 12.19 -8.40
N GLU A 108 -2.98 11.93 -8.00
CA GLU A 108 -2.39 12.48 -6.76
C GLU A 108 -1.03 13.11 -7.05
N LYS A 109 -0.52 13.91 -6.11
CA LYS A 109 0.86 14.38 -6.14
C LYS A 109 1.81 13.19 -6.27
N ALA A 110 2.66 13.22 -7.30
CA ALA A 110 3.75 12.28 -7.41
C ALA A 110 4.80 12.63 -6.33
N LEU A 111 5.02 11.70 -5.40
CA LEU A 111 6.09 11.83 -4.42
C LEU A 111 7.37 11.39 -5.11
N LEU A 112 8.14 12.35 -5.63
CA LEU A 112 9.34 12.08 -6.44
C LEU A 112 10.51 12.90 -5.91
N SER A 113 11.61 12.22 -5.59
CA SER A 113 12.91 12.82 -5.28
C SER A 113 13.86 12.50 -6.42
N ASN A 114 14.36 13.54 -7.11
CA ASN A 114 15.21 13.39 -8.31
C ASN A 114 14.59 12.47 -9.38
N GLY A 115 13.27 12.59 -9.61
CA GLY A 115 12.54 11.79 -10.59
C GLY A 115 12.28 10.33 -10.17
N LYS A 116 12.68 9.92 -8.96
CA LYS A 116 12.46 8.57 -8.43
C LYS A 116 11.42 8.57 -7.30
N PRO A 117 10.58 7.53 -7.18
CA PRO A 117 9.71 7.39 -6.01
C PRO A 117 10.53 7.20 -4.73
N PRO A 118 9.98 7.53 -3.55
CA PRO A 118 10.58 7.15 -2.29
C PRO A 118 10.57 5.64 -2.10
N ASP A 119 11.39 5.18 -1.16
CA ASP A 119 11.35 3.81 -0.67
C ASP A 119 9.97 3.49 -0.08
N ASP A 120 9.55 2.24 -0.25
CA ASP A 120 8.23 1.75 0.13
C ASP A 120 8.34 0.93 1.42
N TYR A 121 7.79 1.47 2.50
CA TYR A 121 7.81 0.88 3.83
C TYR A 121 6.46 0.24 4.13
N LYS A 122 6.41 -1.10 4.15
CA LYS A 122 5.18 -1.85 4.38
C LYS A 122 5.16 -2.44 5.77
N PHE A 123 4.38 -1.85 6.64
CA PHE A 123 4.20 -2.29 8.02
C PHE A 123 3.13 -3.37 8.05
N ASN A 124 3.52 -4.60 8.36
CA ASN A 124 2.61 -5.73 8.50
C ASN A 124 2.27 -5.87 9.97
N VAL A 125 1.05 -5.49 10.33
CA VAL A 125 0.61 -5.46 11.74
C VAL A 125 -0.34 -6.63 11.96
N PHE A 126 0.03 -7.51 12.90
CA PHE A 126 -0.80 -8.62 13.37
C PHE A 126 -1.23 -8.31 14.79
N ASN A 127 -2.53 -8.09 15.01
CA ASN A 127 -3.04 -7.70 16.33
C ASN A 127 -3.35 -8.90 17.25
N GLY A 128 -3.13 -10.14 16.78
CA GLY A 128 -3.27 -11.33 17.61
C GLY A 128 -4.66 -11.49 18.23
N GLU A 129 -4.71 -12.20 19.34
CA GLU A 129 -5.90 -12.25 20.19
C GLU A 129 -6.06 -10.94 20.98
N THR A 130 -7.30 -10.57 21.27
CA THR A 130 -7.63 -9.37 22.05
C THR A 130 -6.81 -9.30 23.34
N GLY A 131 -6.05 -8.21 23.52
CA GLY A 131 -5.20 -8.00 24.70
C GLY A 131 -3.74 -8.43 24.54
N SER A 132 -3.39 -9.12 23.46
CA SER A 132 -1.99 -9.37 23.10
C SER A 132 -1.36 -8.13 22.47
N PRO A 133 -0.06 -7.86 22.70
CA PRO A 133 0.64 -6.83 21.95
C PRO A 133 0.69 -7.21 20.45
N PRO A 134 0.58 -6.23 19.54
CA PRO A 134 0.70 -6.51 18.12
C PRO A 134 2.10 -7.02 17.80
N TYR A 135 2.19 -7.92 16.82
CA TYR A 135 3.44 -8.28 16.18
C TYR A 135 3.56 -7.49 14.88
N VAL A 136 4.63 -6.70 14.74
CA VAL A 136 4.87 -5.90 13.54
C VAL A 136 6.19 -6.31 12.90
N PHE A 137 6.16 -6.46 11.58
CA PHE A 137 7.38 -6.49 10.78
C PHE A 137 7.26 -5.53 9.60
N ILE A 138 8.40 -4.99 9.18
CA ILE A 138 8.52 -3.93 8.19
C ILE A 138 9.16 -4.52 6.94
N GLN A 139 8.52 -4.34 5.79
CA GLN A 139 9.12 -4.65 4.49
C GLN A 139 9.61 -3.34 3.89
N VAL A 140 10.91 -3.20 3.69
CA VAL A 140 11.49 -2.06 2.98
C VAL A 140 11.77 -2.50 1.55
N MET A 141 11.11 -1.89 0.58
CA MET A 141 11.28 -2.18 -0.84
C MET A 141 11.92 -0.97 -1.52
N GLN A 142 13.10 -1.18 -2.10
CA GLN A 142 13.84 -0.15 -2.85
C GLN A 142 13.90 -0.53 -4.33
N GLY A 143 14.10 0.46 -5.21
CA GLY A 143 14.31 0.20 -6.63
C GLY A 143 13.10 -0.41 -7.35
N ARG A 144 11.86 -0.05 -6.95
CA ARG A 144 10.61 -0.63 -7.47
C ARG A 144 10.45 -0.58 -8.99
N PHE A 145 11.11 0.37 -9.67
CA PHE A 145 11.13 0.53 -11.13
C PHE A 145 12.50 0.22 -11.77
N GLU A 146 13.44 -0.31 -10.98
CA GLU A 146 14.79 -0.68 -11.41
C GLU A 146 15.08 -2.11 -10.90
N ASN A 147 16.12 -2.29 -10.08
CA ASN A 147 16.45 -3.55 -9.42
C ASN A 147 15.74 -3.64 -8.07
N LEU A 148 14.54 -4.23 -8.07
CA LEU A 148 13.73 -4.35 -6.87
C LEU A 148 14.40 -5.24 -5.82
N THR A 149 14.74 -4.65 -4.67
CA THR A 149 15.25 -5.34 -3.48
C THR A 149 14.22 -5.32 -2.36
N GLN A 150 14.39 -6.19 -1.36
CA GLN A 150 13.53 -6.21 -0.19
C GLN A 150 14.28 -6.67 1.06
N ASN A 151 14.18 -5.88 2.13
CA ASN A 151 14.66 -6.25 3.46
C ASN A 151 13.48 -6.32 4.42
N LEU A 152 13.55 -7.24 5.38
CA LEU A 152 12.55 -7.43 6.42
C LEU A 152 13.14 -7.07 7.77
N PHE A 153 12.47 -6.19 8.50
CA PHE A 153 12.89 -5.72 9.83
C PHE A 153 11.78 -5.92 10.85
N LEU A 154 12.16 -5.97 12.13
CA LEU A 154 11.25 -5.84 13.27
C LEU A 154 11.13 -4.36 13.67
N GLU A 155 10.30 -4.08 14.67
CA GLU A 155 10.02 -2.70 15.14
C GLU A 155 11.25 -1.96 15.65
N ASP A 156 12.20 -2.70 16.23
CA ASP A 156 13.48 -2.18 16.73
C ASP A 156 14.54 -2.05 15.62
N TRP A 157 14.14 -2.22 14.36
CA TRP A 157 14.99 -2.24 13.17
C TRP A 157 15.98 -3.41 13.10
N SER A 158 15.87 -4.41 13.99
CA SER A 158 16.61 -5.66 13.82
C SER A 158 16.11 -6.44 12.61
N ALA A 159 17.00 -7.22 11.98
CA ALA A 159 16.61 -8.06 10.85
C ALA A 159 15.56 -9.09 11.28
N ALA A 160 14.49 -9.24 10.49
CA ALA A 160 13.50 -10.27 10.78
C ALA A 160 14.13 -11.67 10.65
N PRO A 161 13.73 -12.62 11.49
CA PRO A 161 14.22 -14.02 11.47
C PRO A 161 13.70 -14.84 10.27
N PHE A 162 13.16 -14.18 9.24
CA PHE A 162 12.65 -14.77 8.02
C PHE A 162 12.83 -13.81 6.85
N ASN A 163 12.79 -14.37 5.65
CA ASN A 163 12.87 -13.65 4.38
C ASN A 163 11.77 -14.12 3.42
N ARG A 164 11.58 -13.39 2.32
CA ARG A 164 10.75 -13.86 1.20
C ARG A 164 11.60 -14.65 0.22
N VAL A 165 11.15 -15.85 -0.14
CA VAL A 165 11.92 -16.82 -0.96
C VAL A 165 12.39 -16.22 -2.29
N GLU A 166 11.60 -15.34 -2.91
CA GLU A 166 11.85 -14.84 -4.28
C GLU A 166 12.49 -13.44 -4.33
N LYS A 167 12.87 -12.85 -3.20
CA LYS A 167 13.37 -11.47 -3.15
C LYS A 167 14.80 -11.41 -2.64
N LYS A 168 15.64 -10.70 -3.39
CA LYS A 168 17.03 -10.44 -2.98
C LYS A 168 17.04 -9.30 -1.96
N PRO A 169 17.79 -9.45 -0.85
CA PRO A 169 18.01 -8.35 0.07
C PRO A 169 18.84 -7.26 -0.60
N SER A 170 18.57 -6.02 -0.23
CA SER A 170 19.43 -4.89 -0.53
C SER A 170 20.69 -4.96 0.31
N THR A 171 21.81 -4.55 -0.27
CA THR A 171 23.08 -4.32 0.43
C THR A 171 23.35 -2.82 0.62
N ASP A 172 22.33 -1.98 0.47
CA ASP A 172 22.42 -0.54 0.66
C ASP A 172 22.80 -0.21 2.12
N PRO A 173 23.95 0.46 2.36
CA PRO A 173 24.37 0.87 3.69
C PRO A 173 23.36 1.77 4.41
N HIS A 174 22.48 2.47 3.68
CA HIS A 174 21.45 3.33 4.27
C HIS A 174 20.47 2.53 5.13
N LEU A 175 20.25 1.25 4.83
CA LEU A 175 19.37 0.38 5.62
C LEU A 175 20.00 -0.10 6.92
N ALA A 176 21.29 0.18 7.18
CA ALA A 176 21.95 -0.17 8.43
C ALA A 176 21.34 0.55 9.64
N TYR A 177 20.63 1.67 9.42
CA TYR A 177 19.99 2.46 10.46
C TYR A 177 18.53 2.75 10.09
N PRO A 178 17.63 2.81 11.08
CA PRO A 178 16.25 3.19 10.82
C PRO A 178 16.15 4.64 10.37
N PRO A 179 15.13 5.00 9.56
CA PRO A 179 14.80 6.41 9.38
C PRO A 179 14.41 7.03 10.73
N LYS A 180 14.73 8.31 10.92
CA LYS A 180 14.40 9.02 12.18
C LYS A 180 12.88 9.07 12.43
N GLU A 181 12.08 8.95 11.38
CA GLU A 181 10.62 8.94 11.40
C GLU A 181 10.02 7.58 11.80
N LEU A 182 10.83 6.52 11.97
CA LEU A 182 10.35 5.17 12.28
C LEU A 182 9.34 5.12 13.45
N PRO A 183 9.55 5.83 14.60
CA PRO A 183 8.56 5.82 15.68
C PRO A 183 7.18 6.35 15.26
N GLU A 184 7.14 7.40 14.44
CA GLU A 184 5.89 7.97 13.93
C GLU A 184 5.24 7.05 12.90
N MET A 185 6.04 6.43 12.02
CA MET A 185 5.55 5.45 11.05
C MET A 185 4.92 4.23 11.75
N LEU A 186 5.54 3.75 12.84
CA LEU A 186 5.00 2.67 13.67
C LEU A 186 3.68 3.06 14.35
N ASP A 187 3.57 4.27 14.90
CA ASP A 187 2.32 4.77 15.49
C ASP A 187 1.18 4.80 14.47
N ILE A 188 1.44 5.38 13.29
CA ILE A 188 0.48 5.46 12.18
C ILE A 188 0.01 4.06 11.78
N ALA A 189 0.96 3.14 11.54
CA ALA A 189 0.64 1.78 11.12
C ALA A 189 -0.19 1.04 12.17
N LYS A 190 0.18 1.12 13.45
CA LYS A 190 -0.54 0.45 14.54
C LYS A 190 -1.95 1.02 14.72
N ARG A 191 -2.13 2.34 14.65
CA ARG A 191 -3.45 2.98 14.79
C ARG A 191 -4.40 2.63 13.64
N LEU A 192 -3.91 2.63 12.41
CA LEU A 192 -4.68 2.21 11.24
C LEU A 192 -5.01 0.71 11.25
N ALA A 193 -4.13 -0.12 11.82
CA ALA A 193 -4.34 -1.54 11.89
C ALA A 193 -5.18 -1.98 13.09
N ALA A 194 -5.23 -1.21 14.19
CA ALA A 194 -5.81 -1.60 15.48
C ALA A 194 -7.18 -2.29 15.42
N PRO A 195 -8.13 -1.92 14.53
CA PRO A 195 -9.43 -2.58 14.47
C PRO A 195 -9.45 -3.97 13.78
N PHE A 196 -8.35 -4.38 13.16
CA PHE A 196 -8.29 -5.57 12.29
C PHE A 196 -7.37 -6.63 12.88
N SER A 197 -7.61 -7.91 12.56
CA SER A 197 -6.70 -8.97 12.98
C SER A 197 -5.34 -8.86 12.30
N TYR A 198 -5.35 -8.39 11.07
CA TYR A 198 -4.17 -8.12 10.28
C TYR A 198 -4.44 -6.95 9.32
N LEU A 199 -3.47 -6.05 9.21
CA LEU A 199 -3.45 -5.06 8.14
C LEU A 199 -2.01 -4.77 7.75
N ARG A 200 -1.75 -4.72 6.44
CA ARG A 200 -0.54 -4.10 5.92
C ARG A 200 -0.81 -2.64 5.60
N VAL A 201 0.00 -1.77 6.18
CA VAL A 201 -0.03 -0.32 5.93
C VAL A 201 1.22 0.06 5.12
N ASP A 202 1.00 0.52 3.90
CA ASP A 202 2.07 0.98 3.02
C ASP A 202 2.30 2.47 3.26
N LEU A 203 3.52 2.83 3.66
CA LEU A 203 3.94 4.20 3.96
C LEU A 203 5.08 4.63 3.03
N TYR A 204 5.04 5.90 2.65
CA TYR A 204 6.11 6.58 1.94
C TYR A 204 6.74 7.64 2.83
N LEU A 205 8.07 7.72 2.84
CA LEU A 205 8.81 8.82 3.44
C LEU A 205 9.33 9.73 2.32
N TYR A 206 8.79 10.95 2.24
CA TYR A 206 9.11 11.91 1.18
C TYR A 206 9.36 13.29 1.79
N ASP A 207 10.56 13.83 1.59
CA ASP A 207 11.04 15.11 2.15
C ASP A 207 10.78 15.24 3.67
N GLY A 208 11.09 14.17 4.41
CA GLY A 208 10.88 14.11 5.87
C GLY A 208 9.42 14.09 6.30
N LYS A 209 8.48 13.83 5.39
CA LYS A 209 7.05 13.68 5.67
C LYS A 209 6.57 12.28 5.32
N ILE A 210 5.67 11.76 6.15
CA ILE A 210 5.08 10.44 5.97
C ILE A 210 3.77 10.56 5.19
N TYR A 211 3.56 9.64 4.25
CA TYR A 211 2.30 9.52 3.51
C TYR A 211 1.81 8.06 3.51
N VAL A 212 0.52 7.86 3.73
CA VAL A 212 -0.14 6.57 3.57
C VAL A 212 -0.42 6.34 2.09
N GLY A 213 0.14 5.26 1.57
CA GLY A 213 -0.02 4.84 0.17
C GLY A 213 -1.21 3.91 -0.05
N GLU A 214 -1.33 2.86 0.78
CA GLU A 214 -2.34 1.81 0.62
C GLU A 214 -2.57 1.07 1.95
N LEU A 215 -3.82 0.62 2.15
CA LEU A 215 -4.19 -0.35 3.18
C LEU A 215 -4.48 -1.69 2.49
N THR A 216 -3.79 -2.76 2.89
CA THR A 216 -3.88 -4.07 2.20
C THR A 216 -4.18 -5.21 3.18
N PHE A 217 -5.26 -5.95 2.90
CA PHE A 217 -5.72 -7.07 3.74
C PHE A 217 -5.16 -8.43 3.29
N THR A 218 -4.84 -8.59 2.00
CA THR A 218 -4.33 -9.85 1.44
C THR A 218 -3.12 -9.59 0.55
N PRO A 219 -1.96 -9.23 1.11
CA PRO A 219 -0.79 -8.92 0.30
C PRO A 219 -0.43 -10.09 -0.61
N ALA A 220 -0.20 -9.78 -1.90
CA ALA A 220 0.05 -10.77 -2.95
C ALA A 220 -0.97 -11.92 -2.98
N ALA A 221 -2.25 -11.60 -2.77
CA ALA A 221 -3.35 -12.56 -2.71
C ALA A 221 -3.17 -13.70 -1.67
N GLY A 222 -2.27 -13.52 -0.69
CA GLY A 222 -1.93 -14.56 0.29
C GLY A 222 -1.00 -15.66 -0.25
N GLU A 223 -0.34 -15.43 -1.38
CA GLU A 223 0.58 -16.40 -2.00
C GLU A 223 2.05 -16.21 -1.57
N PHE A 224 2.32 -15.32 -0.62
CA PHE A 224 3.66 -15.17 -0.05
C PHE A 224 4.16 -16.49 0.57
N LYS A 225 5.43 -16.79 0.32
CA LYS A 225 6.16 -17.88 0.97
C LYS A 225 7.33 -17.30 1.74
N LEU A 226 7.44 -17.67 3.00
CA LEU A 226 8.53 -17.26 3.86
C LEU A 226 9.62 -18.35 3.92
N SER A 227 10.83 -17.89 4.22
CA SER A 227 11.97 -18.74 4.52
C SER A 227 12.56 -18.31 5.86
N PRO A 228 12.64 -19.20 6.86
CA PRO A 228 12.27 -20.60 6.76
C PRO A 228 10.72 -20.82 6.82
N PRO A 229 10.16 -21.90 6.23
CA PRO A 229 8.71 -22.06 6.00
C PRO A 229 7.83 -22.09 7.25
N GLU A 230 8.37 -22.40 8.43
CA GLU A 230 7.66 -22.37 9.70
C GLU A 230 7.11 -20.98 10.04
N TRP A 231 7.69 -19.91 9.47
CA TRP A 231 7.22 -18.55 9.68
C TRP A 231 5.85 -18.27 9.06
N ASP A 232 5.47 -18.99 8.00
CA ASP A 232 4.11 -18.92 7.47
C ASP A 232 3.09 -19.35 8.54
N LEU A 233 3.39 -20.42 9.30
CA LEU A 233 2.54 -20.88 10.40
C LEU A 233 2.62 -19.97 11.63
N ILE A 234 3.81 -19.48 11.99
CA ILE A 234 3.99 -18.59 13.14
C ILE A 234 3.19 -17.30 12.95
N LEU A 235 3.30 -16.66 11.78
CA LEU A 235 2.52 -15.45 11.47
C LEU A 235 1.03 -15.78 11.31
N GLY A 236 0.68 -16.93 10.73
CA GLY A 236 -0.70 -17.40 10.64
C GLY A 236 -1.40 -17.49 12.01
N ARG A 237 -0.68 -17.95 13.05
CA ARG A 237 -1.20 -18.01 14.43
C ARG A 237 -1.33 -16.64 15.11
N LYS A 238 -0.77 -15.58 14.52
CA LYS A 238 -0.90 -14.20 15.02
C LYS A 238 -2.10 -13.46 14.42
N PHE A 239 -2.85 -14.08 13.52
CA PHE A 239 -4.17 -13.55 13.16
C PHE A 239 -5.12 -13.77 14.34
N GLY A 240 -5.78 -12.70 14.80
CA GLY A 240 -6.96 -12.84 15.66
C GLY A 240 -8.07 -13.58 14.92
N TRP A 241 -8.47 -14.76 15.38
CA TRP A 241 -9.56 -15.52 14.77
C TRP A 241 -10.55 -16.03 15.83
N PRO A 242 -11.88 -15.89 15.61
CA PRO A 242 -12.52 -15.15 14.52
C PRO A 242 -12.23 -13.65 14.61
N GLU A 243 -12.15 -12.99 13.46
CA GLU A 243 -11.88 -11.56 13.39
C GLU A 243 -13.05 -10.77 13.99
N LYS A 244 -12.76 -9.94 14.99
CA LYS A 244 -13.75 -9.10 15.67
C LYS A 244 -13.67 -7.70 15.08
N LEU A 245 -14.42 -7.47 14.00
CA LEU A 245 -14.45 -6.17 13.34
C LEU A 245 -15.34 -5.17 14.11
N PRO A 246 -15.06 -3.87 14.00
CA PRO A 246 -16.01 -2.85 14.45
C PRO A 246 -17.37 -3.06 13.81
N SER A 247 -18.44 -2.84 14.59
CA SER A 247 -19.78 -2.68 14.01
C SER A 247 -19.77 -1.48 13.05
N ALA A 248 -20.27 -1.70 11.83
CA ALA A 248 -20.38 -0.68 10.78
C ALA A 248 -21.25 0.51 11.20
#